data_AF-A0AAU9Q0S9-F1
#
_entry.id   AF-A0AAU9Q0S9-F1
#
_cell.length_a   1.000
_cell.length_b   1.000
_cell.length_c   1.000
_cell.angle_alpha   90.00
_cell.angle_beta   90.00
_cell.angle_gamma   90.00
#
_symmetry.space_group_name_H-M   'P 1'
#
loop_
_entity.id
_entity.type
_entity.pdbx_description
1 polymer ?
#
loop_
_entity_poly.entity_id
_entity_poly.type
_entity_poly.pdbx_seq_one_letter_code
_entity_poly.pdbx_strand_id
1 'polypeptide(L)'
;MRNKQHDYSEVQLAFLKENCTLPRKELTEKFNAKFGTELSLDAINGTCKRNNWLTGRTGNFQKGDKPWNAGTKGLSKPNSGCFKKGQKPNNVKPIGHERFCEKDRLYYIKVNERNPYTGAMGFYRPKHAVIWEQANGRKIPEGHIVRFKDGDYSNFDPDNLDCVSKALNLRLNQRRLNKAPDELKETIRAVSELEVAVFEKQKQIKEDK
;
A
#
# COMPACT_ATOMS: atom_id res chain seq x y z
N MET A 1 23.44 26.05 32.91
CA MET A 1 23.61 26.15 34.38
C MET A 1 24.39 24.94 34.85
N ARG A 2 25.56 25.11 35.49
CA ARG A 2 26.33 23.98 36.04
C ARG A 2 25.63 23.51 37.32
N ASN A 3 25.27 22.23 37.40
CA ASN A 3 24.56 21.66 38.54
C ASN A 3 25.46 21.77 39.79
N LYS A 4 24.95 22.29 40.91
CA LYS A 4 25.73 22.46 42.15
C LYS A 4 26.13 21.06 42.66
N GLN A 5 27.41 20.75 42.60
CA GLN A 5 27.92 19.45 43.04
C GLN A 5 27.84 19.37 44.57
N HIS A 6 27.20 18.32 45.08
CA HIS A 6 27.24 18.02 46.51
C HIS A 6 28.66 17.65 46.90
N ASP A 7 29.16 18.26 47.97
CA ASP A 7 30.47 17.97 48.53
C ASP A 7 30.34 16.80 49.49
N TYR A 8 30.90 15.65 49.11
CA TYR A 8 30.75 14.41 49.88
C TYR A 8 31.89 14.27 50.87
N SER A 9 31.58 14.01 52.14
CA SER A 9 32.60 13.64 53.12
C SER A 9 33.18 12.25 52.85
N GLU A 10 34.37 11.96 53.39
CA GLU A 10 35.00 10.64 53.25
C GLU A 10 34.10 9.51 53.76
N VAL A 11 33.37 9.75 54.85
CA VAL A 11 32.41 8.78 55.43
C VAL A 11 31.23 8.53 54.49
N GLN A 12 30.74 9.56 53.81
CA GLN A 12 29.66 9.43 52.83
C GLN A 12 30.12 8.67 51.57
N LEU A 13 31.34 8.95 51.09
CA LEU A 13 31.92 8.22 49.97
C LEU A 13 32.19 6.74 50.31
N ALA A 14 32.68 6.45 51.51
CA ALA A 14 32.88 5.09 51.99
C ALA A 14 31.58 4.30 52.02
N PHE A 15 30.51 4.90 52.54
CA PHE A 15 29.17 4.29 52.56
C PHE A 15 28.64 3.98 51.16
N LEU A 16 28.82 4.90 50.20
CA LEU A 16 28.41 4.69 48.81
C LEU A 16 29.20 3.56 48.14
N LYS A 17 30.49 3.44 48.44
CA LYS A 17 31.35 2.37 47.92
C LYS A 17 30.94 1.01 48.46
N GLU A 18 30.71 0.90 49.78
CA GLU A 18 30.30 -0.35 50.43
C GLU A 18 28.93 -0.85 49.94
N ASN A 19 28.01 0.06 49.63
CA ASN A 19 26.63 -0.27 49.27
C ASN A 19 26.36 -0.18 47.75
N CYS A 20 27.40 -0.09 46.93
CA CYS A 20 27.27 0.23 45.50
C CYS A 20 26.55 -0.83 44.64
N THR A 21 26.40 -2.05 45.18
CA THR A 21 25.71 -3.19 44.57
C THR A 21 24.18 -3.09 44.63
N LEU A 22 23.65 -2.32 45.59
CA LEU A 22 22.21 -2.10 45.74
C LEU A 22 21.61 -1.40 44.50
N PRO A 23 20.33 -1.65 44.18
CA PRO A 23 19.60 -0.84 43.22
C PRO A 23 19.74 0.65 43.54
N ARG A 24 19.93 1.50 42.52
CA ARG A 24 20.27 2.91 42.75
C ARG A 24 19.21 3.67 43.52
N LYS A 25 17.94 3.32 43.33
CA LYS A 25 16.81 3.87 44.08
C LYS A 25 16.94 3.58 45.59
N GLU A 26 17.14 2.31 45.94
CA GLU A 26 17.32 1.89 47.34
C GLU A 26 18.59 2.47 47.97
N LEU A 27 19.68 2.57 47.20
CA LEU A 27 20.93 3.19 47.68
C LEU A 27 20.73 4.67 48.02
N THR A 28 20.00 5.42 47.19
CA THR A 28 19.69 6.83 47.45
C THR A 28 18.81 7.00 48.68
N GLU A 29 17.77 6.17 48.84
CA GLU A 29 16.89 6.21 50.02
C GLU A 29 17.68 5.94 51.31
N LYS A 30 18.54 4.90 51.33
CA LYS A 30 19.39 4.58 52.49
C LYS A 30 20.43 5.65 52.78
N PHE A 31 21.01 6.26 51.75
CA PHE A 31 21.98 7.35 51.90
C PHE A 31 21.34 8.57 52.56
N ASN A 32 20.19 9.00 52.02
CA ASN A 32 19.44 10.14 52.54
C ASN A 32 18.96 9.92 53.98
N ALA A 33 18.46 8.73 54.30
CA ALA A 33 18.05 8.38 55.66
C ALA A 33 19.22 8.37 56.65
N LYS A 34 20.40 7.89 56.23
CA LYS A 34 21.57 7.77 57.13
C LYS A 34 22.26 9.11 57.42
N PHE A 35 22.31 10.02 56.45
CA PHE A 35 23.04 11.29 56.56
C PHE A 35 22.13 12.52 56.62
N GLY A 36 20.80 12.34 56.66
CA GLY A 36 19.83 13.44 56.71
C GLY A 36 19.87 14.34 55.47
N THR A 37 20.22 13.79 54.30
CA THR A 37 20.35 14.55 53.05
C THR A 37 19.12 14.38 52.16
N GLU A 38 18.91 15.31 51.23
CA GLU A 38 17.85 15.24 50.21
C GLU A 38 18.46 15.12 48.80
N LEU A 39 19.44 14.23 48.64
CA LEU A 39 20.10 14.04 47.34
C LEU A 39 19.19 13.30 46.37
N SER A 40 19.19 13.76 45.12
CA SER A 40 18.44 13.11 44.04
C SER A 40 19.12 11.80 43.61
N LEU A 41 18.33 10.91 43.01
CA LEU A 41 18.83 9.66 42.43
C LEU A 41 19.96 9.92 41.42
N ASP A 42 19.84 10.98 40.62
CA ASP A 42 20.86 11.36 39.62
C ASP A 42 22.16 11.84 40.25
N ALA A 43 22.11 12.54 41.39
CA ALA A 43 23.30 12.97 42.11
C ALA A 43 24.11 11.77 42.61
N ILE A 44 23.44 10.81 43.26
CA ILE A 44 24.05 9.56 43.74
C ILE A 44 24.53 8.70 42.56
N ASN A 45 23.70 8.54 41.53
CA ASN A 45 24.04 7.76 40.33
C ASN A 45 25.27 8.33 39.62
N GLY A 46 25.35 9.66 39.48
CA GLY A 46 26.50 10.35 38.90
C GLY A 46 27.78 10.14 39.72
N THR A 47 27.71 10.24 41.05
CA THR A 47 28.86 10.00 41.93
C THR A 47 29.37 8.56 41.85
N CYS A 48 28.47 7.58 41.90
CA CYS A 48 28.85 6.17 41.78
C CYS A 48 29.42 5.86 40.38
N LYS A 49 28.88 6.45 39.30
CA LYS A 49 29.43 6.29 37.93
C LYS A 49 30.84 6.86 37.80
N ARG A 50 31.09 8.07 38.31
CA ARG A 50 32.42 8.71 38.27
C ARG A 50 33.49 7.90 39.01
N ASN A 51 33.10 7.24 40.10
CA ASN A 51 34.02 6.42 40.91
C ASN A 51 34.05 4.93 40.49
N ASN A 52 33.41 4.57 39.37
CA ASN A 52 33.29 3.18 38.89
C ASN A 52 32.70 2.20 39.93
N TRP A 53 31.82 2.68 40.80
CA TRP A 53 31.07 1.86 41.75
C TRP A 53 29.80 1.39 41.05
N LEU A 54 29.87 0.26 40.36
CA LEU A 54 28.77 -0.27 39.53
C LEU A 54 28.03 -1.40 40.27
N THR A 55 26.75 -1.60 39.93
CA THR A 55 25.94 -2.67 40.55
C THR A 55 26.25 -4.08 40.04
N GLY A 56 27.19 -4.23 39.10
CA GLY A 56 27.49 -5.50 38.42
C GLY A 56 26.46 -5.92 37.36
N ARG A 57 25.34 -5.21 37.22
CA ARG A 57 24.34 -5.46 36.16
C ARG A 57 24.82 -4.87 34.84
N THR A 58 24.94 -5.70 33.81
CA THR A 58 25.43 -5.32 32.47
C THR A 58 24.32 -4.96 31.50
N GLY A 59 23.08 -5.39 31.75
CA GLY A 59 21.94 -5.24 30.82
C GLY A 59 21.97 -6.21 29.63
N ASN A 60 22.96 -7.09 29.58
CA ASN A 60 23.11 -8.09 28.53
C ASN A 60 22.33 -9.36 28.88
N PHE A 61 21.75 -10.01 27.88
CA PHE A 61 21.26 -11.38 28.01
C PHE A 61 22.43 -12.33 28.25
N GLN A 62 22.26 -13.32 29.13
CA GLN A 62 23.32 -14.28 29.42
C GLN A 62 23.47 -15.26 28.25
N LYS A 63 24.71 -15.71 28.01
CA LYS A 63 24.99 -16.67 26.93
C LYS A 63 24.26 -17.98 27.23
N GLY A 64 23.25 -18.31 26.41
CA GLY A 64 22.40 -19.49 26.59
C GLY A 64 20.94 -19.16 26.93
N ASP A 65 20.62 -17.89 27.22
CA ASP A 65 19.24 -17.47 27.45
C ASP A 65 18.40 -17.64 26.19
N LYS A 66 17.33 -18.44 26.31
CA LYS A 66 16.32 -18.59 25.26
C LYS A 66 15.27 -17.49 25.44
N PRO A 67 15.02 -16.64 24.43
CA PRO A 67 13.95 -15.67 24.51
C PRO A 67 12.59 -16.37 24.60
N TRP A 68 11.60 -15.72 25.22
CA TRP A 68 10.27 -16.29 25.48
C TRP A 68 9.50 -16.74 24.23
N ASN A 69 9.92 -16.28 23.05
CA ASN A 69 9.36 -16.61 21.73
C ASN A 69 10.26 -17.54 20.89
N ALA A 70 11.31 -18.13 21.48
CA ALA A 70 12.15 -19.09 20.79
C ALA A 70 11.32 -20.32 20.34
N GLY A 71 11.37 -20.63 19.04
CA GLY A 71 10.65 -21.77 18.46
C GLY A 71 9.19 -21.48 18.05
N THR A 72 8.67 -20.28 18.27
CA THR A 72 7.33 -19.90 17.76
C THR A 72 7.42 -19.26 16.38
N LYS A 73 6.65 -19.75 15.41
CA LYS A 73 6.44 -19.06 14.12
C LYS A 73 5.46 -17.90 14.31
N GLY A 74 5.96 -16.68 14.15
CA GLY A 74 5.21 -15.43 14.38
C GLY A 74 5.41 -14.89 15.80
N LEU A 75 5.43 -13.56 15.93
CA LEU A 75 5.67 -12.87 17.21
C LEU A 75 4.52 -13.04 18.22
N SER A 76 3.36 -13.51 17.78
CA SER A 76 2.14 -13.59 18.57
C SER A 76 1.25 -14.74 18.08
N LYS A 77 0.58 -15.42 19.00
CA LYS A 77 -0.52 -16.34 18.66
C LYS A 77 -1.61 -15.59 17.87
N PRO A 78 -2.39 -16.25 17.00
CA PRO A 78 -3.48 -15.61 16.29
C PRO A 78 -4.39 -14.84 17.25
N ASN A 79 -4.61 -13.55 16.98
CA ASN A 79 -5.46 -12.67 17.77
C ASN A 79 -6.71 -12.26 16.97
N SER A 80 -7.58 -11.43 17.55
CA SER A 80 -8.82 -10.96 16.91
C SER A 80 -8.60 -10.20 15.60
N GLY A 81 -7.41 -9.63 15.38
CA GLY A 81 -7.02 -8.94 14.15
C GLY A 81 -6.40 -9.85 13.08
N CYS A 82 -6.16 -11.12 13.38
CA CYS A 82 -5.62 -12.06 12.40
C CYS A 82 -6.71 -12.57 11.45
N PHE A 83 -6.51 -12.39 10.15
CA PHE A 83 -7.38 -13.00 9.13
C PHE A 83 -7.29 -14.52 9.19
N LYS A 84 -8.45 -15.18 9.29
CA LYS A 84 -8.52 -16.64 9.24
C LYS A 84 -8.40 -17.11 7.79
N LYS A 85 -7.77 -18.27 7.56
CA LYS A 85 -7.72 -18.88 6.22
C LYS A 85 -9.15 -19.06 5.69
N GLY A 86 -9.43 -18.55 4.50
CA GLY A 86 -10.76 -18.62 3.88
C GLY A 86 -11.77 -17.56 4.36
N GLN A 87 -11.38 -16.67 5.28
CA GLN A 87 -12.24 -15.56 5.68
C GLN A 87 -12.49 -14.62 4.50
N LYS A 88 -13.76 -14.50 4.10
CA LYS A 88 -14.19 -13.55 3.07
C LYS A 88 -14.41 -12.18 3.73
N PRO A 89 -13.85 -11.09 3.18
CA PRO A 89 -14.17 -9.74 3.62
C PRO A 89 -15.67 -9.42 3.45
N ASN A 90 -16.24 -8.61 4.34
CA ASN A 90 -17.66 -8.23 4.29
C ASN A 90 -18.03 -7.40 3.05
N ASN A 91 -17.05 -6.76 2.41
CA ASN A 91 -17.24 -5.95 1.21
C ASN A 91 -17.14 -6.75 -0.09
N VAL A 92 -17.06 -8.09 -0.03
CA VAL A 92 -17.03 -8.93 -1.23
C VAL A 92 -18.37 -8.80 -1.96
N LYS A 93 -18.32 -8.21 -3.15
CA LYS A 93 -19.47 -8.12 -4.05
C LYS A 93 -19.67 -9.41 -4.87
N PRO A 94 -20.91 -9.80 -5.19
CA PRO A 94 -21.20 -10.95 -6.03
C PRO A 94 -20.74 -10.72 -7.49
N ILE A 95 -20.61 -11.81 -8.26
CA ILE A 95 -20.45 -11.75 -9.71
C ILE A 95 -21.68 -11.06 -10.32
N GLY A 96 -21.49 -10.26 -11.36
CA GLY A 96 -22.52 -9.44 -11.96
C GLY A 96 -22.75 -8.09 -11.27
N HIS A 97 -22.14 -7.86 -10.09
CA HIS A 97 -22.22 -6.56 -9.44
C HIS A 97 -21.65 -5.46 -10.34
N GLU A 98 -22.44 -4.42 -10.56
CA GLU A 98 -22.07 -3.26 -11.37
C GLU A 98 -21.60 -2.10 -10.48
N ARG A 99 -20.67 -1.31 -11.00
CA ARG A 99 -20.24 -0.07 -10.35
C ARG A 99 -19.92 0.99 -11.39
N PHE A 100 -20.22 2.23 -11.08
CA PHE A 100 -19.75 3.38 -11.85
C PHE A 100 -18.38 3.83 -11.34
N CYS A 101 -17.43 4.07 -12.25
CA CYS A 101 -16.13 4.65 -11.93
C CYS A 101 -16.14 6.12 -12.34
N GLU A 102 -16.11 7.04 -11.38
CA GLU A 102 -16.16 8.49 -11.65
C GLU A 102 -14.94 8.99 -12.44
N LYS A 103 -13.75 8.45 -12.14
CA LYS A 103 -12.50 8.82 -12.83
C LYS A 103 -12.54 8.49 -14.31
N ASP A 104 -13.03 7.29 -14.65
CA ASP A 104 -13.07 6.82 -16.04
C ASP A 104 -14.39 7.19 -16.73
N ARG A 105 -15.41 7.61 -15.96
CA ARG A 105 -16.80 7.85 -16.38
C ARG A 105 -17.43 6.66 -17.10
N LEU A 106 -17.14 5.46 -16.59
CA LEU A 106 -17.57 4.19 -17.19
C LEU A 106 -18.16 3.26 -16.14
N TYR A 107 -19.12 2.44 -16.57
CA TYR A 107 -19.60 1.31 -15.77
C TYR A 107 -18.67 0.11 -15.91
N TYR A 108 -18.47 -0.58 -14.79
CA TYR A 108 -17.74 -1.83 -14.68
C TYR A 108 -18.65 -2.91 -14.13
N ILE A 109 -18.49 -4.13 -14.61
CA ILE A 109 -19.19 -5.32 -14.13
C ILE A 109 -18.18 -6.33 -13.59
N LYS A 110 -18.51 -6.96 -12.46
CA LYS A 110 -17.68 -8.03 -11.90
C LYS A 110 -17.91 -9.33 -12.67
N VAL A 111 -16.95 -9.74 -13.49
CA VAL A 111 -17.02 -10.98 -14.28
C VAL A 111 -16.51 -12.18 -13.50
N ASN A 112 -16.95 -13.38 -13.87
CA ASN A 112 -16.46 -14.65 -13.31
C ASN A 112 -15.22 -15.15 -14.06
N GLU A 113 -14.18 -14.33 -14.14
CA GLU A 113 -12.93 -14.65 -14.81
C GLU A 113 -11.76 -14.49 -13.85
N ARG A 114 -10.65 -15.18 -14.14
CA ARG A 114 -9.43 -15.02 -13.34
C ARG A 114 -8.81 -13.65 -13.61
N ASN A 115 -8.57 -12.89 -12.55
CA ASN A 115 -7.87 -11.61 -12.64
C ASN A 115 -6.45 -11.84 -13.18
N PRO A 116 -6.06 -11.23 -14.31
CA PRO A 116 -4.74 -11.42 -14.90
C PRO A 116 -3.60 -10.85 -14.05
N TYR A 117 -3.89 -9.87 -13.17
CA TYR A 117 -2.87 -9.19 -12.35
C TYR A 117 -2.65 -9.86 -10.99
N THR A 118 -3.72 -10.33 -10.35
CA THR A 118 -3.65 -10.90 -9.00
C THR A 118 -3.87 -12.40 -8.95
N GLY A 119 -4.33 -13.01 -10.05
CA GLY A 119 -4.70 -14.41 -10.13
C GLY A 119 -5.96 -14.79 -9.34
N ALA A 120 -6.62 -13.84 -8.67
CA ALA A 120 -7.84 -14.06 -7.90
C ALA A 120 -9.06 -14.32 -8.82
N MET A 121 -10.03 -15.09 -8.34
CA MET A 121 -11.27 -15.31 -9.08
C MET A 121 -12.18 -14.10 -8.99
N GLY A 122 -12.63 -13.63 -10.15
CA GLY A 122 -13.55 -12.52 -10.31
C GLY A 122 -12.86 -11.16 -10.21
N PHE A 123 -13.05 -10.34 -11.25
CA PHE A 123 -12.57 -8.96 -11.28
C PHE A 123 -13.51 -8.09 -12.10
N TYR A 124 -13.32 -6.77 -11.98
CA TYR A 124 -14.14 -5.81 -12.70
C TYR A 124 -13.57 -5.54 -14.08
N ARG A 125 -14.40 -5.70 -15.11
CA ARG A 125 -14.12 -5.31 -16.50
C ARG A 125 -15.06 -4.18 -16.91
N PRO A 126 -14.68 -3.30 -17.86
CA PRO A 126 -15.59 -2.30 -18.41
C PRO A 126 -16.83 -2.99 -18.98
N LYS A 127 -18.02 -2.55 -18.59
CA LYS A 127 -19.30 -3.22 -18.92
C LYS A 127 -19.54 -3.29 -20.43
N HIS A 128 -19.28 -2.20 -21.15
CA HIS A 128 -19.42 -2.14 -22.60
C HIS A 128 -18.51 -3.15 -23.33
N ALA A 129 -17.28 -3.36 -22.85
CA ALA A 129 -16.38 -4.36 -23.42
C ALA A 129 -16.95 -5.78 -23.27
N VAL A 130 -17.49 -6.10 -22.09
CA VAL A 130 -18.11 -7.42 -21.82
C VAL A 130 -19.33 -7.64 -22.69
N ILE A 131 -20.21 -6.64 -22.82
CA ILE A 131 -21.43 -6.72 -23.64
C ILE A 131 -21.08 -6.89 -25.12
N TRP A 132 -20.10 -6.13 -25.62
CA TRP A 132 -19.64 -6.26 -26.99
C TRP A 132 -19.08 -7.66 -27.28
N GLU A 133 -18.27 -8.23 -26.38
CA GLU A 133 -17.74 -9.59 -26.54
C GLU A 133 -18.84 -10.66 -26.55
N GLN A 134 -19.85 -10.49 -25.69
CA GLN A 134 -21.01 -11.39 -25.63
C GLN A 134 -21.83 -11.32 -26.92
N ALA A 135 -22.13 -10.12 -27.42
CA ALA A 135 -22.92 -9.93 -28.63
C ALA A 135 -22.20 -10.41 -29.90
N ASN A 136 -20.87 -10.27 -29.97
CA ASN A 136 -20.08 -10.65 -31.14
C ASN A 136 -19.52 -12.08 -31.05
N GLY A 137 -19.66 -12.76 -29.90
CA GLY A 137 -19.13 -14.11 -29.67
C GLY A 137 -17.60 -14.21 -29.74
N ARG A 138 -16.87 -13.09 -29.63
CA ARG A 138 -15.40 -13.05 -29.72
C ARG A 138 -14.80 -12.06 -28.74
N LYS A 139 -13.56 -12.31 -28.33
CA LYS A 139 -12.80 -11.38 -27.49
C LYS A 139 -12.36 -10.15 -28.29
N ILE A 140 -12.18 -9.03 -27.59
CA ILE A 140 -11.61 -7.82 -28.21
C ILE A 140 -10.19 -8.15 -28.69
N PRO A 141 -9.88 -7.95 -29.99
CA PRO A 141 -8.55 -8.23 -30.51
C PRO A 141 -7.48 -7.38 -29.83
N GLU A 142 -6.24 -7.86 -29.83
CA GLU A 142 -5.13 -7.06 -29.31
C GLU A 142 -5.02 -5.73 -30.08
N GLY A 143 -4.70 -4.66 -29.34
CA GLY A 143 -4.62 -3.32 -29.93
C GLY A 143 -5.97 -2.68 -30.29
N HIS A 144 -7.11 -3.32 -29.98
CA HIS A 144 -8.44 -2.77 -30.19
C HIS A 144 -9.10 -2.33 -28.88
N ILE A 145 -10.09 -1.46 -28.99
CA ILE A 145 -10.93 -1.00 -27.88
C ILE A 145 -12.38 -0.87 -28.34
N VAL A 146 -13.31 -0.94 -27.38
CA VAL A 146 -14.74 -0.72 -27.64
C VAL A 146 -15.12 0.71 -27.26
N ARG A 147 -15.86 1.39 -28.13
CA ARG A 147 -16.37 2.76 -27.94
C ARG A 147 -17.88 2.82 -28.13
N PHE A 148 -18.49 3.86 -27.55
CA PHE A 148 -19.89 4.21 -27.77
C PHE A 148 -19.98 5.13 -29.00
N LYS A 149 -20.86 4.78 -29.96
CA LYS A 149 -21.06 5.55 -31.22
C LYS A 149 -21.77 6.88 -30.96
N ASP A 150 -22.76 6.88 -30.08
CA ASP A 150 -23.53 8.06 -29.67
C ASP A 150 -22.79 8.99 -28.70
N GLY A 151 -21.82 8.46 -27.95
CA GLY A 151 -21.11 9.18 -26.90
C GLY A 151 -21.80 9.17 -25.53
N ASP A 152 -22.89 8.42 -25.38
CA ASP A 152 -23.54 8.17 -24.09
C ASP A 152 -22.95 6.90 -23.44
N TYR A 153 -22.20 7.10 -22.34
CA TYR A 153 -21.55 6.01 -21.60
C TYR A 153 -22.51 5.12 -20.79
N SER A 154 -23.82 5.38 -20.86
CA SER A 154 -24.88 4.56 -20.27
C SER A 154 -25.66 3.72 -21.29
N ASN A 155 -25.49 3.98 -22.59
CA ASN A 155 -26.17 3.22 -23.66
C ASN A 155 -25.38 1.96 -24.03
N PHE A 156 -25.77 0.83 -23.46
CA PHE A 156 -25.12 -0.47 -23.67
C PHE A 156 -25.74 -1.32 -24.79
N ASP A 157 -26.53 -0.73 -25.69
CA ASP A 157 -27.02 -1.45 -26.86
C ASP A 157 -25.83 -1.99 -27.67
N PRO A 158 -25.75 -3.31 -27.97
CA PRO A 158 -24.70 -3.88 -28.80
C PRO A 158 -24.48 -3.14 -30.12
N ASP A 159 -25.54 -2.59 -30.73
CA ASP A 159 -25.46 -1.83 -31.99
C ASP A 159 -24.83 -0.44 -31.81
N ASN A 160 -24.89 0.12 -30.59
CA ASN A 160 -24.21 1.36 -30.23
C ASN A 160 -22.72 1.14 -29.90
N LEU A 161 -22.27 -0.11 -29.75
CA LEU A 161 -20.90 -0.44 -29.40
C LEU A 161 -20.08 -0.74 -30.66
N ASP A 162 -18.93 -0.10 -30.76
CA ASP A 162 -18.04 -0.21 -31.91
C ASP A 162 -16.62 -0.60 -31.48
N CYS A 163 -16.08 -1.66 -32.06
CA CYS A 163 -14.72 -2.12 -31.76
C CYS A 163 -13.76 -1.58 -32.82
N VAL A 164 -12.88 -0.69 -32.41
CA VAL A 164 -11.94 0.02 -33.28
C VAL A 164 -10.50 -0.19 -32.83
N SER A 165 -9.55 -0.09 -33.75
CA SER A 165 -8.13 -0.09 -33.39
C SER A 165 -7.80 1.14 -32.53
N LYS A 166 -6.78 1.03 -31.66
CA LYS A 166 -6.29 2.16 -30.86
C LYS A 166 -5.87 3.35 -31.74
N ALA A 167 -5.30 3.08 -32.91
CA ALA A 167 -4.91 4.09 -33.89
C ALA A 167 -6.11 4.85 -34.47
N LEU A 168 -7.15 4.12 -34.88
CA LEU A 168 -8.39 4.73 -35.34
C LEU A 168 -9.07 5.53 -34.23
N ASN A 169 -9.18 4.95 -33.03
CA ASN A 169 -9.77 5.64 -31.90
C ASN A 169 -9.09 6.98 -31.58
N LEU A 170 -7.76 7.04 -31.68
CA LEU A 170 -7.00 8.27 -31.52
C LEU A 170 -7.45 9.34 -32.53
N ARG A 171 -7.55 9.00 -33.82
CA ARG A 171 -8.00 9.93 -34.88
C ARG A 171 -9.44 10.39 -34.65
N LEU A 172 -10.34 9.48 -34.31
CA LEU A 172 -11.74 9.80 -34.03
C LEU A 172 -11.88 10.75 -32.82
N ASN A 173 -11.04 10.58 -31.79
CA ASN A 173 -11.02 11.47 -30.63
C ASN A 173 -10.46 12.86 -30.98
N GLN A 174 -9.39 12.93 -31.77
CA GLN A 174 -8.83 14.19 -32.27
C GLN A 174 -9.87 14.99 -33.06
N ARG A 175 -10.68 14.30 -33.86
CA ARG A 175 -11.79 14.88 -34.64
C ARG A 175 -13.08 15.11 -33.85
N ARG A 176 -13.10 14.77 -32.56
CA ARG A 176 -14.27 14.91 -31.68
C ARG A 176 -15.53 14.26 -32.26
N LEU A 177 -15.42 13.07 -32.84
CA LEU A 177 -16.52 12.36 -33.52
C LEU A 177 -17.84 12.39 -32.75
N ASN A 178 -17.80 12.13 -31.43
CA ASN A 178 -19.00 12.06 -30.59
C ASN A 178 -19.73 13.43 -30.44
N LYS A 179 -19.07 14.54 -30.81
CA LYS A 179 -19.65 15.89 -30.83
C LYS A 179 -20.01 16.37 -32.24
N ALA A 180 -19.69 15.59 -33.27
CA ALA A 180 -20.02 15.94 -34.64
C ALA A 180 -21.52 15.68 -34.91
N PRO A 181 -22.15 16.45 -35.83
CA PRO A 181 -23.47 16.13 -36.35
C PRO A 181 -23.52 14.70 -36.91
N ASP A 182 -24.65 14.00 -36.74
CA ASP A 182 -24.79 12.61 -37.15
C ASP A 182 -24.48 12.39 -38.65
N GLU A 183 -24.90 13.34 -39.49
CA GLU A 183 -24.64 13.37 -40.94
C GLU A 183 -23.13 13.35 -41.29
N LEU A 184 -22.28 13.88 -40.41
CA LEU A 184 -20.83 13.96 -40.64
C LEU A 184 -20.05 12.82 -39.99
N LYS A 185 -20.67 12.06 -39.08
CA LYS A 185 -19.97 11.02 -38.31
C LYS A 185 -19.39 9.93 -39.22
N GLU A 186 -20.16 9.49 -40.21
CA GLU A 186 -19.71 8.48 -41.17
C GLU A 186 -18.54 8.97 -42.02
N THR A 187 -18.60 10.21 -42.52
CA THR A 187 -17.50 10.81 -43.30
C THR A 187 -16.24 10.99 -42.46
N ILE A 188 -16.37 11.49 -41.23
CA ILE A 188 -15.25 11.64 -40.29
C ILE A 188 -14.60 10.29 -40.00
N ARG A 189 -15.41 9.23 -39.84
CA ARG A 189 -14.92 7.88 -39.63
C ARG A 189 -14.15 7.38 -40.85
N ALA A 190 -14.74 7.46 -42.04
CA ALA A 190 -14.11 7.01 -43.28
C ALA A 190 -12.76 7.70 -43.54
N VAL A 191 -12.69 9.03 -43.36
CA VAL A 191 -11.43 9.79 -43.49
C VAL A 191 -10.39 9.31 -42.46
N SER A 192 -10.82 9.03 -41.22
CA SER A 192 -9.92 8.55 -40.18
C SER A 192 -9.39 7.14 -40.45
N GLU A 193 -10.23 6.26 -41.00
CA GLU A 193 -9.83 4.91 -41.42
C GLU A 193 -8.81 4.96 -42.56
N LEU A 194 -9.05 5.80 -43.57
CA LEU A 194 -8.12 6.02 -44.68
C LEU A 194 -6.74 6.50 -44.19
N GLU A 195 -6.71 7.47 -43.28
CA GLU A 195 -5.44 7.97 -42.74
C GLU A 195 -4.65 6.92 -41.94
N VAL A 196 -5.35 6.10 -41.16
CA VAL A 196 -4.71 5.00 -40.42
C VAL A 196 -4.14 3.99 -41.41
N ALA A 197 -4.90 3.60 -42.43
CA ALA A 197 -4.45 2.67 -43.45
C ALA A 197 -3.24 3.20 -44.25
N VAL A 198 -3.25 4.49 -44.63
CA VAL A 198 -2.11 5.15 -45.30
C VAL A 198 -0.87 5.11 -44.42
N PHE A 199 -1.00 5.43 -43.13
CA PHE A 199 0.11 5.42 -42.19
C PHE A 199 0.70 4.01 -42.00
N GLU A 200 -0.15 3.00 -41.83
CA GLU A 200 0.27 1.61 -41.70
C GLU A 200 1.03 1.13 -42.94
N LYS A 201 0.56 1.49 -44.14
CA LYS A 201 1.26 1.18 -45.40
C LYS A 201 2.60 1.89 -45.53
N GLN A 202 2.69 3.16 -45.17
CA GLN A 202 3.96 3.90 -45.17
C GLN A 202 4.97 3.30 -44.19
N LYS A 203 4.51 2.87 -43.01
CA LYS A 203 5.33 2.18 -42.03
C LYS A 203 5.87 0.86 -42.58
N GLN A 204 5.01 0.05 -43.19
CA GLN A 204 5.39 -1.22 -43.81
C GLN A 204 6.45 -1.03 -44.92
N ILE A 205 6.25 -0.07 -45.83
CA ILE A 205 7.23 0.26 -46.89
C ILE A 205 8.60 0.67 -46.31
N LYS A 206 8.62 1.30 -45.13
CA LYS A 206 9.86 1.72 -44.47
C LYS A 206 10.57 0.55 -43.78
N GLU A 207 9.82 -0.43 -43.26
CA GLU A 207 10.36 -1.63 -42.62
C GLU A 207 10.87 -2.65 -43.64
N ASP A 208 10.29 -2.67 -44.84
CA ASP A 208 10.72 -3.54 -45.96
C ASP A 208 11.95 -3.01 -46.72
N LYS A 209 12.44 -1.80 -46.39
CA LYS A 209 13.63 -1.17 -46.98
C LYS A 209 14.84 -1.26 -46.05
#